data_AF-A0A1S1HRV4-F1
#
_entry.id   AF-A0A1S1HRV4-F1
#
_cell.length_a   1.000
_cell.length_b   1.000
_cell.length_c   1.000
_cell.angle_alpha   90.00
_cell.angle_beta   90.00
_cell.angle_gamma   90.00
#
_symmetry.space_group_name_H-M   'P 1'
#
loop_
_entity.id
_entity.type
_entity.pdbx_description
1 polymer ?
#
loop_
_entity_poly.entity_id
_entity_poly.type
_entity_poly.pdbx_seq_one_letter_code
_entity_poly.pdbx_strand_id
1 'polypeptide(L)' 'MVNMNDVSVWVAEYSFRTPSMSNCKGFHFIRAIDNESESDLQDRVFSEIDAELKKNHEQFEVTGGSINPHIMKSNQ' A
#
# COMPACT_ATOMS: atom_id res chain seq x y z
N MET A 1 7.84 -17.87 -6.54
CA MET A 1 7.12 -16.99 -5.59
C MET A 1 8.18 -16.23 -4.81
N VAL A 2 7.99 -14.93 -4.57
CA VAL A 2 8.88 -14.13 -3.71
C VAL A 2 8.48 -14.39 -2.26
N ASN A 3 9.45 -14.61 -1.38
CA ASN A 3 9.21 -14.84 0.04
C ASN A 3 9.05 -13.51 0.78
N MET A 4 7.99 -13.35 1.57
CA MET A 4 7.71 -12.13 2.33
C MET A 4 8.81 -11.79 3.33
N ASN A 5 9.39 -12.80 3.98
CA ASN A 5 10.48 -12.59 4.94
C ASN A 5 11.77 -12.11 4.27
N ASP A 6 11.93 -12.29 2.96
CA ASP A 6 13.10 -11.84 2.21
C ASP A 6 12.91 -10.41 1.65
N VAL A 7 11.72 -9.82 1.81
CA VAL A 7 11.36 -8.50 1.28
C VAL A 7 11.25 -7.50 2.42
N SER A 8 12.22 -6.61 2.52
CA SER A 8 12.23 -5.57 3.57
C SER A 8 11.11 -4.55 3.43
N VAL A 9 10.69 -4.22 2.20
CA VAL A 9 9.69 -3.18 1.90
C VAL A 9 8.77 -3.62 0.78
N TRP A 10 7.48 -3.37 0.95
CA TRP A 10 6.45 -3.54 -0.07
C TRP A 10 5.91 -2.17 -0.48
N VAL A 11 5.50 -2.05 -1.73
CA VAL A 11 4.86 -0.86 -2.26
C VAL A 11 3.43 -1.19 -2.68
N ALA A 12 2.50 -0.38 -2.19
CA ALA A 12 1.11 -0.41 -2.57
C ALA A 12 0.83 0.74 -3.53
N GLU A 13 0.43 0.39 -4.76
CA GLU A 13 -0.08 1.34 -5.73
C GLU A 13 -1.60 1.30 -5.67
N TYR A 14 -2.23 2.44 -5.43
CA TYR A 14 -3.68 2.51 -5.30
C TYR A 14 -4.28 3.65 -6.11
N SER A 15 -5.53 3.47 -6.49
CA SER A 15 -6.34 4.47 -7.16
C SER A 15 -7.54 4.81 -6.29
N PHE A 16 -7.91 6.07 -6.25
CA PHE A 16 -9.05 6.55 -5.49
C PHE A 16 -9.75 7.71 -6.22
N ARG A 17 -10.95 8.03 -5.76
CA ARG A 17 -11.70 9.21 -6.18
C ARG A 17 -12.20 9.99 -4.98
N THR A 18 -12.37 11.29 -5.15
CA THR A 18 -13.05 12.17 -4.20
C THR A 18 -14.21 12.87 -4.95
N PRO A 19 -15.12 13.57 -4.26
CA PRO A 19 -16.18 14.33 -4.93
C PRO A 19 -15.64 15.39 -5.92
N SER A 20 -14.43 15.92 -5.70
CA SER A 20 -13.83 16.97 -6.52
C SER A 20 -12.80 16.46 -7.53
N MET A 21 -12.31 15.22 -7.38
CA MET A 21 -11.25 14.66 -8.22
C MET A 21 -11.55 13.22 -8.61
N SER A 22 -11.60 12.96 -9.91
CA SER A 22 -11.68 11.61 -10.48
C SER A 22 -10.30 11.15 -10.96
N ASN A 23 -9.96 9.87 -10.73
CA ASN A 23 -8.73 9.20 -11.17
C ASN A 23 -7.44 9.59 -10.39
N CYS A 24 -7.55 9.79 -9.08
CA CYS A 24 -6.38 9.99 -8.23
C CYS A 24 -5.59 8.68 -8.10
N LYS A 25 -4.27 8.79 -8.00
CA LYS A 25 -3.35 7.67 -7.75
C LYS A 25 -2.44 7.99 -6.59
N GLY A 26 -2.08 6.97 -5.81
CA GLY A 26 -1.17 7.08 -4.69
C GLY A 26 -0.22 5.89 -4.61
N PHE A 27 0.86 6.10 -3.89
CA PHE A 27 1.84 5.07 -3.53
C PHE A 27 2.00 5.08 -2.02
N HIS A 28 2.01 3.90 -1.41
CA HIS A 28 2.25 3.74 0.01
C HIS A 28 3.32 2.67 0.22
N PHE A 29 4.35 2.98 1.01
CA PHE A 29 5.45 2.06 1.30
C PHE A 29 5.26 1.48 2.69
N ILE A 30 5.30 0.15 2.79
CA ILE A 30 5.14 -0.55 4.05
C ILE A 30 6.32 -1.49 4.27
N ARG A 31 6.80 -1.55 5.50
CA ARG A 31 7.81 -2.54 5.90
C ARG A 31 7.12 -3.88 6.17
N ALA A 32 7.63 -4.98 5.64
CA ALA A 32 7.19 -6.31 6.03
C ALA A 32 7.60 -6.60 7.49
N ILE A 33 6.74 -7.29 8.24
CA ILE A 33 7.05 -7.76 9.59
C ILE A 33 7.43 -9.25 9.53
N ASP A 34 8.32 -9.69 10.42
CA ASP A 34 8.74 -11.09 10.51
C ASP A 34 7.53 -12.02 10.74
N ASN A 35 7.41 -13.06 9.92
CA ASN A 35 6.30 -14.02 9.93
C ASN A 35 4.91 -13.43 9.63
N GLU A 36 4.85 -12.24 9.05
CA GLU A 36 3.59 -11.66 8.57
C GLU A 36 3.05 -12.47 7.38
N SER A 37 1.76 -12.79 7.41
CA SER A 37 1.09 -13.43 6.28
C SER A 37 0.73 -12.40 5.21
N GLU A 38 0.50 -12.87 3.98
CA GLU A 38 0.09 -11.99 2.88
C GLU A 38 -1.23 -11.28 3.15
N SER A 39 -2.19 -11.96 3.79
CA SER A 39 -3.46 -11.36 4.17
C SER A 39 -3.28 -10.28 5.24
N ASP A 40 -2.42 -10.52 6.25
CA ASP A 40 -2.18 -9.54 7.31
C ASP A 40 -1.49 -8.29 6.75
N LEU A 41 -0.52 -8.48 5.84
CA LEU A 41 0.14 -7.38 5.13
C LEU A 41 -0.87 -6.57 4.30
N GLN A 42 -1.76 -7.25 3.56
CA GLN A 42 -2.80 -6.59 2.77
C GLN A 42 -3.73 -5.76 3.66
N ASP A 43 -4.26 -6.35 4.73
CA ASP A 43 -5.17 -5.68 5.66
C ASP A 43 -4.50 -4.46 6.31
N ARG A 44 -3.22 -4.58 6.68
CA ARG A 44 -2.45 -3.48 7.27
C ARG A 44 -2.21 -2.35 6.27
N VAL A 45 -1.77 -2.67 5.04
CA VAL A 45 -1.61 -1.67 3.96
C VAL A 45 -2.90 -0.91 3.71
N PHE A 46 -4.02 -1.62 3.56
CA PHE A 46 -5.29 -0.95 3.29
C PHE A 46 -5.74 -0.08 4.47
N SER A 47 -5.48 -0.52 5.71
CA SER A 47 -5.74 0.28 6.90
C SER A 47 -4.89 1.57 6.96
N GLU A 48 -3.61 1.49 6.58
CA GLU A 48 -2.72 2.66 6.53
C GLU A 48 -3.14 3.64 5.41
N ILE A 49 -3.46 3.13 4.22
CA ILE A 49 -3.98 3.94 3.09
C ILE A 49 -5.30 4.63 3.48
N ASP A 50 -6.23 3.91 4.08
CA ASP A 50 -7.52 4.48 4.52
C ASP A 50 -7.30 5.60 5.55
N ALA A 51 -6.39 5.40 6.51
CA ALA A 51 -6.04 6.43 7.49
C ALA A 51 -5.38 7.66 6.84
N GLU A 52 -4.52 7.47 5.84
CA GLU A 52 -3.91 8.57 5.08
C GLU A 52 -4.93 9.34 4.25
N LEU A 53 -5.84 8.64 3.58
CA LEU A 53 -6.90 9.27 2.79
C LEU A 53 -7.88 10.04 3.68
N LYS A 54 -8.25 9.50 4.85
CA LYS A 54 -9.11 10.20 5.83
C LYS A 54 -8.49 11.49 6.38
N LYS A 55 -7.16 11.57 6.47
CA LYS A 55 -6.47 12.80 6.91
C LYS A 55 -6.55 13.91 5.86
N ASN A 56 -6.55 13.55 4.58
CA ASN A 56 -6.45 14.51 3.47
C ASN A 56 -7.79 14.78 2.78
N HIS A 57 -8.76 13.87 2.94
CA HIS A 57 -10.04 13.90 2.25
C HIS A 57 -11.16 13.47 3.19
N GLU A 58 -12.15 14.34 3.38
CA GLU A 58 -13.35 14.02 4.17
C GLU A 58 -14.18 12.90 3.53
N GLN A 59 -14.18 12.84 2.19
CA GLN A 59 -14.90 11.84 1.41
C GLN A 59 -14.01 11.31 0.30
N PHE A 60 -13.84 10.00 0.24
CA PHE A 60 -13.12 9.31 -0.81
C PHE A 60 -13.66 7.89 -0.98
N GLU A 61 -13.30 7.28 -2.11
CA GLU A 61 -13.52 5.88 -2.39
C GLU A 61 -12.28 5.31 -3.06
N VAL A 62 -11.74 4.22 -2.50
CA VAL A 62 -10.66 3.46 -3.12
C VAL A 62 -11.25 2.63 -4.26
N THR A 63 -10.74 2.80 -5.47
CA THR A 63 -11.29 2.19 -6.69
C THR A 63 -10.45 1.04 -7.23
N GLY A 64 -9.24 0.85 -6.70
CA GLY A 64 -8.38 -0.28 -7.02
C GLY A 64 -7.02 -0.16 -6.35
N GLY A 65 -6.30 -1.26 -6.26
CA GLY A 65 -4.94 -1.26 -5.75
C GLY A 65 -4.23 -2.59 -5.97
N SER A 66 -2.91 -2.55 -5.89
CA SER A 66 -2.04 -3.72 -5.92
C SER A 66 -0.86 -3.51 -5.00
N ILE A 67 -0.38 -4.60 -4.39
CA ILE A 67 0.76 -4.58 -3.49
C ILE A 67 1.84 -5.45 -4.11
N ASN A 68 3.04 -4.89 -4.28
CA ASN A 68 4.15 -5.56 -4.93
C ASN A 68 5.39 -5.48 -4.05
N PRO A 69 6.25 -6.53 -4.05
CA PRO A 69 7.48 -6.49 -3.30
C PRO A 69 8.39 -5.44 -3.91
N HIS A 70 8.88 -4.50 -3.09
CA HIS A 70 9.84 -3.50 -3.52
C HIS A 70 11.24 -3.95 -3.11
N ILE A 71 11.91 -4.65 -4.01
CA ILE A 71 13.31 -5.02 -3.81
C ILE A 71 14.14 -3.74 -3.92
N MET A 72 14.45 -3.12 -2.78
CA MET A 72 15.49 -2.09 -2.74
C MET A 72 16.78 -2.78 -3.18
N LYS A 73 17.30 -2.41 -4.36
CA LYS A 73 18.64 -2.83 -4.77
C LYS A 73 19.57 -2.40 -3.65
N SER A 74 20.16 -3.36 -2.94
CA SER A 74 21.32 -3.07 -2.11
C SER A 74 22.33 -2.44 -3.05
N ASN A 75 22.63 -1.15 -2.84
CA ASN A 75 23.79 -0.55 -3.48
C ASN A 75 25.00 -1.36 -2.97
N GLN A 76 25.50 -2.27 -3.82
CA GLN A 76 26.83 -2.84 -3.65
C GLN A 76 27.88 -1.74 -3.83
#